data_AF-A0A7C5BKH1-F1
#
_entry.id   AF-A0A7C5BKH1-F1
#
_cell.length_a   1.000
_cell.length_b   1.000
_cell.length_c   1.000
_cell.angle_alpha   90.00
_cell.angle_beta   90.00
_cell.angle_gamma   90.00
#
_symmetry.space_group_name_H-M   'P 1'
#
loop_
_entity.id
_entity.type
_entity.pdbx_description
1 polymer ?
#
loop_
_entity_poly.entity_id
_entity_poly.type
_entity_poly.pdbx_seq_one_letter_code
_entity_poly.pdbx_strand_id
1 'polypeptide(L)'
;MLRNIIAVALFLCILVAANPLSADVESQVVDFRYAPSWWQTTICLPDDSLKTIVGKEGALLYDFSDKGAYRGFETIVEAGLDGSVCVGQSLISSRIPIVRTKKQLGSVDIEEDAFSVGSQMKGYGRCDILVVHFRNSGNEDANCAPFVTVKSGVGVIANKDDQKVSVGSGFIVDFTESFENFEQTDDGVIIRFPSVTLAPGEHHLLAVRIAGKSSNVPAHFTMVDAQMLRAEAENYWK
;
A
#
# COMPACT_ATOMS: atom_id res chain seq x y z
N MET A 1 66.00 -27.06 -25.81
CA MET A 1 65.54 -25.66 -25.61
C MET A 1 64.06 -25.46 -25.97
N LEU A 2 63.55 -25.99 -27.08
CA LEU A 2 62.18 -25.76 -27.56
C LEU A 2 61.06 -26.21 -26.58
N ARG A 3 61.29 -27.29 -25.80
CA ARG A 3 60.30 -27.83 -24.85
C ARG A 3 60.05 -26.94 -23.63
N ASN A 4 61.05 -26.15 -23.22
CA ASN A 4 60.92 -25.22 -22.09
C ASN A 4 60.22 -23.91 -22.51
N ILE A 5 60.35 -23.51 -23.77
CA ILE A 5 59.67 -22.32 -24.32
C ILE A 5 58.17 -22.56 -24.42
N ILE A 6 57.74 -23.75 -24.85
CA ILE A 6 56.32 -24.13 -24.92
C ILE A 6 55.69 -24.21 -23.53
N ALA A 7 56.40 -24.77 -22.54
CA ALA A 7 55.90 -24.85 -21.16
C ALA A 7 55.74 -23.46 -20.51
N VAL A 8 56.67 -22.53 -20.75
CA VAL A 8 56.57 -21.15 -20.26
C VAL A 8 55.44 -20.39 -20.98
N ALA A 9 55.27 -20.58 -22.29
CA ALA A 9 54.18 -19.96 -23.04
C ALA A 9 52.79 -20.45 -22.58
N LEU A 10 52.64 -21.76 -22.32
CA LEU A 10 51.40 -22.33 -21.76
C LEU A 10 51.11 -21.84 -20.34
N PHE A 11 52.14 -21.70 -19.50
CA PHE A 11 51.98 -21.17 -18.14
C PHE A 11 51.60 -19.68 -18.15
N LEU A 12 52.15 -18.88 -19.08
CA LEU A 12 51.76 -17.48 -19.27
C LEU A 12 50.32 -17.34 -19.77
N CYS A 13 49.86 -18.21 -20.67
CA CYS A 13 48.48 -18.19 -21.16
C CYS A 13 47.45 -18.56 -20.08
N ILE A 14 47.80 -19.48 -19.16
CA ILE A 14 46.92 -19.84 -18.04
C ILE A 14 46.85 -18.71 -17.00
N LEU A 15 47.94 -17.97 -16.76
CA LEU A 15 47.95 -16.81 -15.87
C LEU A 15 47.18 -15.60 -16.43
N VAL A 16 47.15 -15.39 -17.75
CA VAL A 16 46.37 -14.31 -18.38
C VAL A 16 44.86 -14.62 -18.42
N ALA A 17 44.48 -15.90 -18.47
CA ALA A 17 43.08 -16.33 -18.45
C ALA A 17 42.45 -16.38 -17.04
N ALA A 18 43.24 -16.18 -15.99
CA ALA A 18 42.81 -16.23 -14.60
C ALA A 18 42.59 -14.86 -13.96
N ASN A 19 42.49 -13.78 -14.74
CA ASN A 19 41.85 -12.58 -14.22
C ASN A 19 40.34 -12.86 -14.17
N PRO A 20 39.72 -13.01 -12.98
CA PRO A 20 38.28 -12.85 -12.94
C PRO A 20 38.01 -11.49 -13.57
N LEU A 21 37.14 -11.44 -14.57
CA LEU A 21 36.41 -10.20 -14.84
C LEU A 21 35.67 -9.91 -13.54
N SER A 22 36.34 -9.21 -12.63
CA SER A 22 35.69 -8.49 -11.57
C SER A 22 34.99 -7.39 -12.34
N ALA A 23 33.76 -7.69 -12.80
CA ALA A 23 32.84 -6.67 -13.20
C ALA A 23 32.84 -5.70 -12.04
N ASP A 24 33.39 -4.52 -12.26
CA ASP A 24 33.37 -3.45 -11.29
C ASP A 24 31.88 -3.17 -11.12
N VAL A 25 31.29 -3.75 -10.06
CA VAL A 25 29.93 -3.47 -9.68
C VAL A 25 30.01 -2.07 -9.12
N GLU A 26 30.04 -1.07 -10.01
CA GLU A 26 29.77 0.29 -9.61
C GLU A 26 28.45 0.22 -8.85
N SER A 27 28.52 0.58 -7.58
CA SER A 27 27.36 0.73 -6.73
C SER A 27 26.43 1.70 -7.45
N GLN A 28 25.40 1.17 -8.12
CA GLN A 28 24.37 1.99 -8.75
C GLN A 28 23.62 2.70 -7.62
N VAL A 29 24.03 3.94 -7.33
CA VAL A 29 23.37 4.79 -6.34
C VAL A 29 22.34 5.62 -7.07
N VAL A 30 21.08 5.51 -6.64
CA VAL A 30 20.01 6.38 -7.12
C VAL A 30 20.25 7.80 -6.61
N ASP A 31 20.34 8.77 -7.52
CA ASP A 31 20.48 10.18 -7.16
C ASP A 31 19.11 10.80 -6.85
N PHE A 32 18.80 10.92 -5.56
CA PHE A 32 17.52 11.47 -5.09
C PHE A 32 17.45 13.01 -5.11
N ARG A 33 18.50 13.73 -5.54
CA ARG A 33 18.45 15.21 -5.61
C ARG A 33 17.38 15.74 -6.56
N TYR A 34 16.98 14.92 -7.54
CA TYR A 34 15.96 15.24 -8.53
C TYR A 34 14.68 14.42 -8.34
N ALA A 35 14.48 13.84 -7.14
CA ALA A 35 13.23 13.14 -6.84
C ALA A 35 12.04 14.12 -6.99
N PRO A 36 10.96 13.72 -7.67
CA PRO A 36 9.81 14.59 -7.85
C PRO A 36 9.14 14.87 -6.49
N SER A 37 8.56 16.06 -6.36
CA SER A 37 7.83 16.46 -5.13
C SER A 37 6.58 15.62 -4.85
N TRP A 38 6.12 14.90 -5.87
CA TRP A 38 4.98 14.00 -5.85
C TRP A 38 5.32 12.73 -6.63
N TRP A 39 4.95 11.57 -6.09
CA TRP A 39 5.22 10.26 -6.67
C TRP A 39 4.07 9.30 -6.40
N GLN A 40 4.15 8.13 -7.03
CA GLN A 40 3.11 7.12 -7.06
C GLN A 40 3.73 5.73 -7.14
N THR A 41 3.14 4.74 -6.47
CA THR A 41 3.63 3.36 -6.47
C THR A 41 2.51 2.38 -6.77
N THR A 42 2.69 1.49 -7.74
CA THR A 42 1.72 0.43 -8.06
C THR A 42 1.83 -0.72 -7.06
N ILE A 43 0.69 -1.25 -6.61
CA ILE A 43 0.62 -2.40 -5.68
C ILE A 43 0.07 -3.68 -6.33
N CYS A 44 -0.31 -3.59 -7.61
CA CYS A 44 -1.07 -4.63 -8.29
C CYS A 44 -0.24 -5.82 -8.75
N LEU A 45 -0.97 -6.92 -9.00
CA LEU A 45 -0.42 -8.06 -9.72
C LEU A 45 -0.12 -7.69 -11.19
N PRO A 46 0.86 -8.36 -11.84
CA PRO A 46 1.25 -8.06 -13.22
C PRO A 46 0.06 -8.09 -14.19
N ASP A 47 -0.80 -9.09 -14.04
CA ASP A 47 -1.99 -9.31 -14.87
C ASP A 47 -3.30 -8.79 -14.25
N ASP A 48 -3.22 -7.93 -13.22
CA ASP A 48 -4.42 -7.33 -12.65
C ASP A 48 -5.05 -6.36 -13.64
N SER A 49 -6.33 -6.56 -13.99
CA SER A 49 -7.08 -5.62 -14.82
C SER A 49 -7.48 -4.35 -14.04
N LEU A 50 -7.51 -4.43 -12.70
CA LEU A 50 -7.78 -3.32 -11.82
C LEU A 50 -6.47 -2.75 -11.28
N LYS A 51 -5.93 -1.76 -12.01
CA LYS A 51 -4.68 -1.09 -11.65
C LYS A 51 -4.92 -0.04 -10.56
N THR A 52 -4.47 -0.37 -9.35
CA THR A 52 -4.40 0.47 -8.17
C THR A 52 -3.02 1.07 -7.98
N ILE A 53 -3.02 2.35 -7.63
CA ILE A 53 -1.82 3.12 -7.37
C ILE A 53 -1.91 3.73 -5.97
N VAL A 54 -0.83 3.70 -5.23
CA VAL A 54 -0.70 4.38 -3.94
C VAL A 54 -0.06 5.74 -4.19
N GLY A 55 -0.77 6.81 -3.81
CA GLY A 55 -0.24 8.17 -3.86
C GLY A 55 0.78 8.44 -2.75
N LYS A 56 1.51 9.56 -2.86
CA LYS A 56 2.46 10.03 -1.82
C LYS A 56 1.89 10.02 -0.40
N GLU A 57 0.63 10.42 -0.25
CA GLU A 57 -0.06 10.51 1.05
C GLU A 57 -0.69 9.17 1.49
N GLY A 58 -0.41 8.06 0.80
CA GLY A 58 -0.93 6.74 1.15
C GLY A 58 -2.34 6.43 0.62
N ALA A 59 -3.00 7.41 0.00
CA ALA A 59 -4.29 7.21 -0.64
C ALA A 59 -4.22 6.18 -1.78
N LEU A 60 -5.23 5.32 -1.86
CA LEU A 60 -5.43 4.39 -2.97
C LEU A 60 -6.16 5.11 -4.10
N LEU A 61 -5.57 5.06 -5.29
CA LEU A 61 -5.97 5.82 -6.46
C LEU A 61 -6.37 4.85 -7.58
N TYR A 62 -7.56 5.06 -8.13
CA TYR A 62 -8.16 4.21 -9.16
C TYR A 62 -8.70 5.03 -10.33
N ASP A 63 -9.02 4.33 -11.42
CA ASP A 63 -9.78 4.89 -12.54
C ASP A 63 -9.12 6.15 -13.11
N PHE A 64 -7.83 6.05 -13.47
CA PHE A 64 -7.13 7.17 -14.10
C PHE A 64 -7.83 7.52 -15.42
N SER A 65 -8.30 8.76 -15.52
CA SER A 65 -8.98 9.27 -16.71
C SER A 65 -8.49 10.67 -17.06
N ASP A 66 -8.46 10.94 -18.37
CA ASP A 66 -8.21 12.27 -18.93
C ASP A 66 -9.49 13.13 -18.97
N LYS A 67 -10.58 12.63 -18.38
CA LYS A 67 -11.93 13.22 -18.40
C LYS A 67 -12.37 13.61 -16.97
N GLY A 68 -13.46 14.37 -16.87
CA GLY A 68 -14.04 14.77 -15.58
C GLY A 68 -13.35 15.96 -14.90
N ALA A 69 -13.85 16.32 -13.71
CA ALA A 69 -13.39 17.49 -12.94
C ALA A 69 -11.96 17.34 -12.39
N TYR A 70 -11.43 16.11 -12.34
CA TYR A 70 -10.21 15.79 -11.60
C TYR A 70 -8.97 15.51 -12.45
N ARG A 71 -9.06 15.49 -13.81
CA ARG A 71 -7.93 15.16 -14.74
C ARG A 71 -6.85 14.31 -14.06
N GLY A 72 -7.16 13.04 -13.81
CA GLY A 72 -6.45 12.25 -12.80
C GLY A 72 -7.25 11.01 -12.40
N PHE A 73 -7.18 10.64 -11.13
CA PHE A 73 -7.86 9.46 -10.60
C PHE A 73 -9.30 9.79 -10.24
N GLU A 74 -10.26 9.09 -10.82
CA GLU A 74 -11.67 9.34 -10.56
C GLU A 74 -12.10 8.83 -9.20
N THR A 75 -11.48 7.77 -8.66
CA THR A 75 -11.82 7.20 -7.35
C THR A 75 -10.60 7.23 -6.43
N ILE A 76 -10.78 7.73 -5.21
CA ILE A 76 -9.74 7.89 -4.20
C ILE A 76 -10.26 7.36 -2.86
N VAL A 77 -9.48 6.48 -2.22
CA VAL A 77 -9.75 6.00 -0.86
C VAL A 77 -8.56 6.34 0.03
N GLU A 78 -8.80 7.08 1.10
CA GLU A 78 -7.76 7.52 2.03
C GLU A 78 -8.20 7.30 3.47
N ALA A 79 -7.31 6.81 4.32
CA ALA A 79 -7.53 6.68 5.74
C ALA A 79 -6.53 7.55 6.52
N GLY A 80 -6.84 7.85 7.78
CA GLY A 80 -5.89 8.54 8.65
C GLY A 80 -6.55 9.21 9.86
N LEU A 81 -5.84 10.21 10.39
CA LEU A 81 -6.32 11.13 11.43
C LEU A 81 -6.32 12.56 10.90
N ASP A 82 -7.32 13.34 11.31
CA ASP A 82 -7.45 14.74 10.88
C ASP A 82 -6.21 15.53 11.32
N GLY A 83 -5.55 16.18 10.35
CA GLY A 83 -4.32 16.95 10.58
C GLY A 83 -3.03 16.12 10.64
N SER A 84 -3.10 14.80 10.43
CA SER A 84 -1.88 13.99 10.27
C SER A 84 -1.10 14.40 9.01
N VAL A 85 0.22 14.26 9.07
CA VAL A 85 1.14 14.62 7.97
C VAL A 85 1.95 13.41 7.53
N CYS A 86 2.10 13.19 6.22
CA CYS A 86 2.98 12.15 5.70
C CYS A 86 4.45 12.51 5.95
N VAL A 87 5.18 11.60 6.57
CA VAL A 87 6.60 11.73 6.91
C VAL A 87 7.49 10.81 6.07
N GLY A 88 6.91 9.84 5.37
CA GLY A 88 7.67 8.97 4.47
C GLY A 88 6.83 7.85 3.86
N GLN A 89 7.39 7.24 2.81
CA GLN A 89 6.80 6.08 2.16
C GLN A 89 7.92 5.15 1.67
N SER A 90 7.70 3.85 1.77
CA SER A 90 8.66 2.82 1.36
C SER A 90 7.95 1.54 0.97
N LEU A 91 8.55 0.74 0.10
CA LEU A 91 8.16 -0.67 -0.03
C LEU A 91 8.70 -1.46 1.16
N ILE A 92 7.94 -2.45 1.66
CA ILE A 92 8.46 -3.34 2.71
C ILE A 92 9.66 -4.19 2.22
N SER A 93 9.74 -4.40 0.90
CA SER A 93 10.82 -5.09 0.20
C SER A 93 10.77 -4.72 -1.27
N SER A 94 11.92 -4.68 -1.96
CA SER A 94 11.99 -4.43 -3.40
C SER A 94 11.29 -5.50 -4.26
N ARG A 95 10.99 -6.67 -3.68
CA ARG A 95 10.29 -7.78 -4.36
C ARG A 95 8.82 -7.89 -4.00
N ILE A 96 8.37 -7.23 -2.93
CA ILE A 96 7.02 -7.39 -2.40
C ILE A 96 6.31 -6.04 -2.51
N PRO A 97 5.30 -5.89 -3.40
CA PRO A 97 4.60 -4.64 -3.66
C PRO A 97 3.57 -4.33 -2.56
N ILE A 98 4.05 -4.28 -1.32
CA ILE A 98 3.33 -3.72 -0.18
C ILE A 98 3.97 -2.37 0.10
N VAL A 99 3.20 -1.31 -0.09
CA VAL A 99 3.64 0.07 0.15
C VAL A 99 3.28 0.43 1.58
N ARG A 100 4.30 0.81 2.35
CA ARG A 100 4.14 1.38 3.69
C ARG A 100 4.22 2.90 3.61
N THR A 101 3.14 3.58 3.96
CA THR A 101 3.13 5.02 4.20
C THR A 101 3.19 5.29 5.69
N LYS A 102 3.99 6.27 6.09
CA LYS A 102 4.12 6.71 7.49
C LYS A 102 3.58 8.12 7.60
N LYS A 103 2.66 8.32 8.54
CA LYS A 103 2.12 9.63 8.91
C LYS A 103 2.30 9.86 10.41
N GLN A 104 2.18 11.11 10.83
CA GLN A 104 2.28 11.47 12.24
C GLN A 104 1.28 12.57 12.60
N LEU A 105 0.70 12.47 13.81
CA LEU A 105 -0.10 13.52 14.43
C LEU A 105 0.25 13.61 15.91
N GLY A 106 0.97 14.66 16.31
CA GLY A 106 1.43 14.79 17.69
C GLY A 106 2.27 13.58 18.12
N SER A 107 1.82 12.86 19.14
CA SER A 107 2.47 11.62 19.63
C SER A 107 1.94 10.34 18.99
N VAL A 108 1.02 10.42 18.03
CA VAL A 108 0.47 9.25 17.34
C VAL A 108 1.21 9.03 16.03
N ASP A 109 1.94 7.91 15.97
CA ASP A 109 2.51 7.37 14.75
C ASP A 109 1.41 6.59 13.99
N ILE A 110 1.37 6.76 12.67
CA ILE A 110 0.43 6.08 11.79
C ILE A 110 1.24 5.34 10.72
N GLU A 111 1.11 4.02 10.64
CA GLU A 111 1.66 3.22 9.55
C GLU A 111 0.55 2.58 8.72
N GLU A 112 0.59 2.81 7.41
CA GLU A 112 -0.39 2.34 6.43
C GLU A 112 0.26 1.34 5.48
N ASP A 113 -0.11 0.07 5.54
CA ASP A 113 0.29 -0.95 4.58
C ASP A 113 -0.81 -1.12 3.51
N ALA A 114 -0.51 -0.70 2.29
CA ALA A 114 -1.36 -0.83 1.11
C ALA A 114 -0.88 -1.99 0.21
N PHE A 115 -1.78 -2.89 -0.16
CA PHE A 115 -1.45 -4.05 -0.99
C PHE A 115 -2.65 -4.66 -1.73
N SER A 116 -2.37 -5.32 -2.85
CA SER A 116 -3.38 -6.03 -3.64
C SER A 116 -3.33 -7.54 -3.38
N VAL A 117 -4.51 -8.16 -3.37
CA VAL A 117 -4.71 -9.61 -3.34
C VAL A 117 -5.49 -9.99 -4.60
N GLY A 118 -5.05 -11.03 -5.30
CA GLY A 118 -5.73 -11.53 -6.49
C GLY A 118 -6.28 -12.95 -6.33
N SER A 119 -7.06 -13.39 -7.32
CA SER A 119 -7.66 -14.74 -7.37
C SER A 119 -6.66 -15.90 -7.37
N GLN A 120 -5.39 -15.62 -7.69
CA GLN A 120 -4.30 -16.59 -7.61
C GLN A 120 -3.88 -16.89 -6.15
N MET A 121 -4.32 -16.07 -5.18
CA MET A 121 -4.08 -16.24 -3.75
C MET A 121 -5.27 -16.95 -3.12
N LYS A 122 -5.00 -17.89 -2.21
CA LYS A 122 -5.93 -18.94 -1.71
C LYS A 122 -7.37 -18.46 -1.48
N GLY A 123 -8.24 -18.70 -2.47
CA GLY A 123 -9.70 -18.63 -2.31
C GLY A 123 -10.31 -17.24 -2.15
N TYR A 124 -9.55 -16.16 -2.35
CA TYR A 124 -10.07 -14.78 -2.27
C TYR A 124 -10.25 -14.17 -3.66
N GLY A 125 -11.37 -13.48 -3.86
CA GLY A 125 -11.55 -12.59 -5.00
C GLY A 125 -10.54 -11.43 -4.99
N ARG A 126 -10.37 -10.78 -6.15
CA ARG A 126 -9.47 -9.63 -6.27
C ARG A 126 -9.93 -8.50 -5.36
N CYS A 127 -9.05 -8.00 -4.49
CA CYS A 127 -9.30 -6.84 -3.65
C CYS A 127 -8.00 -6.12 -3.30
N ASP A 128 -8.12 -4.84 -2.94
CA ASP A 128 -7.04 -4.10 -2.29
C ASP A 128 -7.35 -3.99 -0.80
N ILE A 129 -6.29 -3.98 -0.01
CA ILE A 129 -6.35 -3.83 1.43
C ILE A 129 -5.45 -2.67 1.83
N LEU A 130 -5.96 -1.83 2.71
CA LEU A 130 -5.21 -0.81 3.43
C LEU A 130 -5.31 -1.14 4.92
N VAL A 131 -4.20 -1.56 5.54
CA VAL A 131 -4.11 -1.78 7.00
C VAL A 131 -3.46 -0.55 7.62
N VAL A 132 -4.17 0.09 8.54
CA VAL A 132 -3.76 1.31 9.23
C VAL A 132 -3.48 0.97 10.68
N HIS A 133 -2.27 1.31 11.12
CA HIS A 133 -1.79 1.07 12.46
C HIS A 133 -1.50 2.39 13.16
N PHE A 134 -2.31 2.70 14.16
CA PHE A 134 -2.15 3.85 15.03
C PHE A 134 -1.41 3.42 16.29
N ARG A 135 -0.35 4.13 16.65
CA ARG A 135 0.43 3.86 17.86
C ARG A 135 0.73 5.15 18.59
N ASN A 136 0.42 5.21 19.87
CA ASN A 136 0.88 6.31 20.71
C ASN A 136 2.35 6.09 21.13
N SER A 137 3.27 6.86 20.55
CA SER A 137 4.69 6.84 20.88
C SER A 137 5.08 7.86 21.95
N GLY A 138 4.09 8.56 22.53
CA GLY A 138 4.28 9.55 23.60
C GLY A 138 4.36 8.93 24.99
N ASN A 139 4.24 9.81 25.99
CA ASN A 139 4.25 9.48 27.42
C ASN A 139 2.95 9.83 28.15
N GLU A 140 1.95 10.36 27.43
CA GLU A 140 0.62 10.67 27.92
C GLU A 140 -0.43 10.02 27.00
N ASP A 141 -1.65 9.87 27.49
CA ASP A 141 -2.77 9.36 26.70
C ASP A 141 -3.03 10.25 25.48
N ALA A 142 -3.26 9.64 24.33
CA ALA A 142 -3.57 10.33 23.08
C ALA A 142 -4.94 9.92 22.55
N ASN A 143 -5.73 10.89 22.08
CA ASN A 143 -7.00 10.59 21.42
C ASN A 143 -6.78 10.32 19.93
N CYS A 144 -7.31 9.21 19.45
CA CYS A 144 -7.27 8.76 18.07
C CYS A 144 -8.70 8.70 17.54
N ALA A 145 -9.03 9.51 16.54
CA ALA A 145 -10.33 9.50 15.87
C ALA A 145 -10.14 9.13 14.38
N PRO A 146 -10.11 7.83 14.04
CA PRO A 146 -9.88 7.39 12.67
C PRO A 146 -10.99 7.84 11.72
N PHE A 147 -10.60 8.17 10.50
CA PHE A 147 -11.53 8.37 9.40
C PHE A 147 -11.10 7.58 8.16
N VAL A 148 -12.07 7.35 7.27
CA VAL A 148 -11.81 6.96 5.88
C VAL A 148 -12.61 7.87 4.95
N THR A 149 -11.95 8.50 3.99
CA THR A 149 -12.64 9.18 2.89
C THR A 149 -12.73 8.27 1.68
N VAL A 150 -13.88 8.28 1.04
CA VAL A 150 -14.11 7.62 -0.25
C VAL A 150 -14.66 8.68 -1.19
N LYS A 151 -13.85 9.07 -2.16
CA LYS A 151 -14.22 10.05 -3.18
C LYS A 151 -14.34 9.38 -4.53
N SER A 152 -15.31 9.79 -5.32
CA SER A 152 -15.43 9.29 -6.69
C SER A 152 -16.13 10.27 -7.63
N GLY A 153 -15.75 10.24 -8.91
CA GLY A 153 -16.49 10.89 -9.99
C GLY A 153 -17.86 10.23 -10.28
N VAL A 154 -18.09 9.03 -9.75
CA VAL A 154 -19.40 8.35 -9.76
C VAL A 154 -20.03 8.36 -8.35
N GLY A 155 -21.32 8.03 -8.26
CA GLY A 155 -22.04 8.09 -6.99
C GLY A 155 -21.40 7.23 -5.89
N VAL A 156 -21.14 7.86 -4.73
CA VAL A 156 -20.64 7.20 -3.50
C VAL A 156 -21.75 7.20 -2.46
N ILE A 157 -22.11 6.02 -1.97
CA ILE A 157 -23.22 5.84 -1.03
C ILE A 157 -22.73 5.01 0.16
N ALA A 158 -22.72 5.60 1.36
CA ALA A 158 -22.51 4.87 2.60
C ALA A 158 -23.84 4.29 3.13
N ASN A 159 -23.80 3.05 3.61
CA ASN A 159 -24.91 2.40 4.29
C ASN A 159 -24.51 2.04 5.73
N LYS A 160 -25.18 2.66 6.70
CA LYS A 160 -24.96 2.42 8.13
C LYS A 160 -25.39 1.01 8.55
N ASP A 161 -26.43 0.45 7.96
CA ASP A 161 -26.93 -0.88 8.36
C ASP A 161 -25.97 -1.99 7.93
N ASP A 162 -25.44 -1.88 6.71
CA ASP A 162 -24.51 -2.86 6.15
C ASP A 162 -23.05 -2.58 6.52
N GLN A 163 -22.74 -1.43 7.14
CA GLN A 163 -21.39 -0.97 7.47
C GLN A 163 -20.44 -0.93 6.25
N LYS A 164 -20.96 -0.44 5.11
CA LYS A 164 -20.26 -0.45 3.81
C LYS A 164 -20.43 0.84 3.04
N VAL A 165 -19.52 1.08 2.10
CA VAL A 165 -19.64 2.15 1.11
C VAL A 165 -19.67 1.55 -0.29
N SER A 166 -20.69 1.88 -1.08
CA SER A 166 -20.76 1.55 -2.51
C SER A 166 -20.20 2.69 -3.35
N VAL A 167 -19.35 2.37 -4.31
CA VAL A 167 -18.85 3.32 -5.31
C VAL A 167 -19.35 2.89 -6.70
N GLY A 168 -20.31 3.64 -7.22
CA GLY A 168 -21.02 3.33 -8.45
C GLY A 168 -21.57 1.90 -8.49
N SER A 169 -21.43 1.26 -9.65
CA SER A 169 -21.70 -0.17 -9.84
C SER A 169 -20.45 -1.05 -9.72
N GLY A 170 -19.27 -0.45 -9.54
CA GLY A 170 -17.99 -1.14 -9.64
C GLY A 170 -17.48 -1.73 -8.33
N PHE A 171 -17.49 -0.94 -7.25
CA PHE A 171 -16.77 -1.29 -6.01
C PHE A 171 -17.63 -1.23 -4.75
N ILE A 172 -17.15 -1.95 -3.74
CA ILE A 172 -17.58 -1.87 -2.35
C ILE A 172 -16.33 -1.64 -1.50
N VAL A 173 -16.46 -0.74 -0.53
CA VAL A 173 -15.49 -0.53 0.54
C VAL A 173 -16.07 -1.09 1.83
N ASP A 174 -15.35 -2.04 2.43
CA ASP A 174 -15.68 -2.68 3.70
C ASP A 174 -14.61 -2.35 4.76
N PHE A 175 -14.97 -2.44 6.04
CA PHE A 175 -14.09 -2.10 7.15
C PHE A 175 -14.06 -3.22 8.18
N THR A 176 -12.98 -3.31 8.96
CA THR A 176 -12.87 -4.25 10.08
C THR A 176 -13.60 -3.82 11.33
N GLU A 177 -14.03 -2.57 11.38
CA GLU A 177 -14.75 -1.97 12.49
C GLU A 177 -16.01 -1.28 12.01
N SER A 178 -16.99 -1.18 12.90
CA SER A 178 -18.20 -0.42 12.61
C SER A 178 -17.91 1.09 12.74
N PHE A 179 -18.17 1.85 11.68
CA PHE A 179 -18.11 3.31 11.74
C PHE A 179 -19.29 3.86 12.55
N GLU A 180 -19.08 4.95 13.27
CA GLU A 180 -20.09 5.60 14.11
C GLU A 180 -21.04 6.46 13.27
N ASN A 181 -20.49 7.24 12.34
CA ASN A 181 -21.24 8.14 11.48
C ASN A 181 -20.54 8.31 10.13
N PHE A 182 -21.21 8.98 9.19
CA PHE A 182 -20.62 9.44 7.95
C PHE A 182 -21.15 10.81 7.53
N GLU A 183 -20.33 11.54 6.79
CA GLU A 183 -20.65 12.85 6.22
C GLU A 183 -20.62 12.74 4.70
N GLN A 184 -21.75 12.97 4.04
CA GLN A 184 -21.78 13.04 2.57
C GLN A 184 -21.17 14.37 2.12
N THR A 185 -20.23 14.30 1.17
CA THR A 185 -19.63 15.46 0.51
C THR A 185 -20.07 15.52 -0.95
N ASP A 186 -19.80 16.64 -1.63
CA ASP A 186 -20.10 16.80 -3.06
C ASP A 186 -19.40 15.76 -3.94
N ASP A 187 -18.24 15.26 -3.49
CA ASP A 187 -17.35 14.37 -4.23
C ASP A 187 -17.23 12.96 -3.63
N GLY A 188 -18.00 12.64 -2.58
CA GLY A 188 -17.80 11.39 -1.86
C GLY A 188 -18.46 11.33 -0.48
N VAL A 189 -17.80 10.59 0.40
CA VAL A 189 -18.22 10.44 1.80
C VAL A 189 -16.99 10.40 2.72
N ILE A 190 -17.14 10.94 3.92
CA ILE A 190 -16.20 10.79 5.02
C ILE A 190 -16.82 9.85 6.05
N ILE A 191 -16.20 8.70 6.27
CA ILE A 191 -16.60 7.69 7.26
C ILE A 191 -15.83 7.98 8.55
N ARG A 192 -16.52 8.09 9.68
CA ARG A 192 -15.90 8.34 11.00
C ARG A 192 -16.09 7.16 11.92
N PHE A 193 -14.98 6.69 12.49
CA PHE A 193 -14.95 5.60 13.46
C PHE A 193 -15.01 6.15 14.88
N PRO A 194 -15.41 5.31 15.87
CA PRO A 194 -15.37 5.70 17.27
C PRO A 194 -13.99 6.23 17.67
N SER A 195 -13.96 7.30 18.46
CA SER A 195 -12.72 7.79 19.05
C SER A 195 -12.18 6.79 20.08
N VAL A 196 -10.88 6.55 20.05
CA VAL A 196 -10.17 5.64 20.94
C VAL A 196 -9.09 6.42 21.67
N THR A 197 -9.05 6.32 23.00
CA THR A 197 -7.93 6.81 23.80
C THR A 197 -6.85 5.74 23.82
N LEU A 198 -5.63 6.10 23.40
CA LEU A 198 -4.45 5.24 23.39
C LEU A 198 -3.53 5.65 24.55
N ALA A 199 -3.32 4.76 25.50
CA ALA A 199 -2.28 4.92 26.51
C ALA A 199 -0.87 4.91 25.86
N PRO A 200 0.19 5.35 26.57
CA PRO A 200 1.56 5.27 26.08
C PRO A 200 1.95 3.86 25.63
N GLY A 201 2.37 3.73 24.37
CA GLY A 201 2.71 2.45 23.76
C GLY A 201 1.51 1.59 23.34
N GLU A 202 0.28 2.07 23.49
CA GLU A 202 -0.92 1.39 23.01
C GLU A 202 -1.09 1.56 21.49
N HIS A 203 -1.78 0.59 20.91
CA HIS A 203 -1.96 0.45 19.49
C HIS A 203 -3.44 0.23 19.14
N HIS A 204 -3.86 0.76 18.00
CA HIS A 204 -5.17 0.50 17.40
C HIS A 204 -5.00 0.20 15.91
N LEU A 205 -5.84 -0.68 15.38
CA LEU A 205 -5.73 -1.18 14.00
C LEU A 205 -7.08 -1.05 13.31
N LEU A 206 -7.08 -0.40 12.13
CA LEU A 206 -8.22 -0.37 11.22
C LEU A 206 -7.76 -0.98 9.90
N ALA A 207 -8.57 -1.84 9.28
CA ALA A 207 -8.33 -2.21 7.89
C ALA A 207 -9.52 -1.88 7.00
N VAL A 208 -9.20 -1.45 5.79
CA VAL A 208 -10.14 -1.11 4.73
C VAL A 208 -9.93 -2.09 3.58
N ARG A 209 -11.01 -2.68 3.10
CA ARG A 209 -11.00 -3.56 1.91
C ARG A 209 -11.77 -2.90 0.79
N ILE A 210 -11.16 -2.85 -0.40
CA ILE A 210 -11.76 -2.36 -1.63
C ILE A 210 -11.90 -3.56 -2.57
N ALA A 211 -13.12 -3.97 -2.85
CA ALA A 211 -13.42 -5.12 -3.70
C ALA A 211 -14.41 -4.74 -4.81
N GLY A 212 -14.29 -5.37 -5.97
CA GLY A 212 -15.32 -5.24 -7.00
C GLY A 212 -16.63 -5.88 -6.54
N LYS A 213 -17.79 -5.33 -6.91
CA LYS A 213 -19.11 -5.88 -6.53
C LYS A 213 -19.33 -7.33 -6.96
N SER A 214 -18.67 -7.76 -8.03
CA SER A 214 -18.68 -9.14 -8.54
C SER A 214 -17.57 -10.03 -7.96
N SER A 215 -16.71 -9.48 -7.10
CA SER A 215 -15.59 -10.24 -6.52
C SER A 215 -16.12 -11.22 -5.48
N ASN A 216 -15.64 -12.45 -5.54
CA ASN A 216 -15.93 -13.46 -4.53
C ASN A 216 -15.12 -13.20 -3.26
N VAL A 217 -15.52 -12.20 -2.48
CA VAL A 217 -14.93 -11.88 -1.17
C VAL A 217 -15.94 -12.21 -0.06
N PRO A 218 -15.48 -12.70 1.11
CA PRO A 218 -16.38 -12.99 2.23
C PRO A 218 -17.17 -11.74 2.65
N ALA A 219 -18.45 -11.92 3.01
CA ALA A 219 -19.34 -10.81 3.35
C ALA A 219 -18.86 -10.01 4.57
N HIS A 220 -18.30 -10.70 5.57
CA HIS A 220 -17.67 -10.12 6.74
C HIS A 220 -16.18 -9.97 6.51
N PHE A 221 -15.63 -8.86 6.98
CA PHE A 221 -14.21 -8.55 6.90
C PHE A 221 -13.70 -8.22 8.30
N THR A 222 -12.72 -8.98 8.77
CA THR A 222 -12.15 -8.84 10.11
C THR A 222 -10.67 -8.50 10.05
N MET A 223 -10.11 -8.01 11.16
CA MET A 223 -8.67 -7.75 11.25
C MET A 223 -7.83 -9.04 11.06
N VAL A 224 -8.36 -10.20 11.47
CA VAL A 224 -7.72 -11.50 11.23
C VAL A 224 -7.64 -11.76 9.73
N ASP A 225 -8.71 -11.50 8.98
CA ASP A 225 -8.70 -11.64 7.51
C ASP A 225 -7.67 -10.69 6.89
N ALA A 226 -7.64 -9.43 7.32
CA ALA A 226 -6.68 -8.45 6.80
C ALA A 226 -5.21 -8.88 7.02
N GLN A 227 -4.89 -9.39 8.20
CA GLN A 227 -3.55 -9.89 8.53
C GLN A 227 -3.20 -11.17 7.76
N MET A 228 -4.15 -12.10 7.61
CA MET A 228 -3.97 -13.30 6.79
C MET A 228 -3.71 -12.93 5.33
N LEU A 229 -4.49 -12.01 4.77
CA LEU A 229 -4.33 -11.52 3.40
C LEU A 229 -2.99 -10.81 3.20
N ARG A 230 -2.53 -10.03 4.18
CA ARG A 230 -1.20 -9.41 4.16
C ARG A 230 -0.10 -10.46 4.10
N ALA A 231 -0.20 -11.51 4.92
CA ALA A 231 0.75 -12.61 4.93
C ALA A 231 0.74 -13.40 3.61
N GLU A 232 -0.43 -13.63 3.01
CA GLU A 232 -0.53 -14.28 1.71
C GLU A 232 0.04 -13.40 0.59
N ALA A 233 -0.20 -12.09 0.62
CA ALA A 233 0.43 -11.15 -0.30
C ALA A 233 1.96 -11.21 -0.18
N GLU A 234 2.51 -11.18 1.03
CA GLU A 234 3.96 -11.36 1.22
C GLU A 234 4.48 -12.69 0.67
N ASN A 235 3.76 -13.78 0.90
CA ASN A 235 4.21 -15.12 0.51
C ASN A 235 4.12 -15.36 -1.01
N TYR A 236 3.16 -14.74 -1.69
CA TYR A 236 3.02 -14.84 -3.14
C TYR A 236 4.26 -14.31 -3.90
N TRP A 237 4.95 -13.33 -3.32
CA TRP A 237 6.10 -12.65 -3.95
C TRP A 237 7.47 -13.13 -3.46
N LYS A 238 7.53 -14.09 -2.52
CA LYS A 238 8.77 -14.71 -2.03
C LYS A 238 9.25 -15.80 -2.99
#